data_AF-A0AAX2JDD2-F1
#
_entry.id   AF-A0AAX2JDD2-F1
#
_cell.length_a   1.000
_cell.length_b   1.000
_cell.length_c   1.000
_cell.angle_alpha   90.00
_cell.angle_beta   90.00
_cell.angle_gamma   90.00
#
_symmetry.space_group_name_H-M   'P 1'
#
loop_
_entity.id
_entity.type
_entity.pdbx_description
1 polymer ?
#
loop_
_entity_poly.entity_id
_entity_poly.type
_entity_poly.pdbx_seq_one_letter_code
_entity_poly.pdbx_strand_id
1 'polypeptide(L)'
;MPFISDPQGREEVEKVSRHLKLPVWKSYCKGDFRKWWNEWWDKIDIFAEKIEENVENVFTLLKGNTGITQVKNIEELGTKIKGEIYWDNSVTPKVPYLCVKTTEDITPTSNFITADNKNLAKDVYEETFLIEIGNPVQHELTFRKVGKVIIVFCNTRGGSINAVLDTYVVPENFRPSANTYITYSCISGNPYIKIGPDGKLSSRDNGATMHTLQSTTSYFITQVYISVNNI
;
A
#
# COMPACT_ATOMS: atom_id res chain seq x y z
N MET A 1 32.58 -22.28 14.90
CA MET A 1 31.39 -22.59 15.72
C MET A 1 31.66 -23.88 16.47
N PRO A 2 31.42 -23.95 17.79
CA PRO A 2 31.49 -25.22 18.50
C PRO A 2 30.37 -26.11 17.97
N PHE A 3 30.72 -27.31 17.49
CA PHE A 3 29.76 -28.29 17.01
C PHE A 3 28.81 -28.67 18.16
N ILE A 4 27.52 -28.85 17.86
CA ILE A 4 26.58 -29.45 18.81
C ILE A 4 27.10 -30.85 19.13
N SER A 5 27.45 -31.07 20.39
CA SER A 5 27.83 -32.38 20.91
C SER A 5 26.67 -33.38 20.74
N ASP A 6 26.97 -34.61 20.29
CA ASP A 6 25.92 -35.61 20.06
C ASP A 6 25.11 -35.85 21.35
N PRO A 7 23.79 -35.64 21.34
CA PRO A 7 22.95 -35.94 22.50
C PRO A 7 22.93 -37.43 22.89
N GLN A 8 23.47 -38.32 22.06
CA GLN A 8 23.61 -39.76 22.35
C GLN A 8 25.06 -40.20 22.61
N GLY A 9 26.03 -39.29 22.67
CA GLY A 9 27.43 -39.61 22.99
C GLY A 9 28.18 -40.42 21.92
N ARG A 10 27.76 -40.38 20.66
CA ARG A 10 28.46 -40.99 19.53
C ARG A 10 29.68 -40.17 19.15
N GLU A 11 30.81 -40.86 18.96
CA GLU A 11 32.09 -40.22 18.63
C GLU A 11 32.23 -39.89 17.13
N GLU A 12 31.46 -40.54 16.24
CA GLU A 12 31.66 -40.44 14.79
C GLU A 12 30.48 -39.74 14.07
N VAL A 13 30.77 -38.58 13.49
CA VAL A 13 29.92 -37.94 12.48
C VAL A 13 30.09 -38.71 11.16
N GLU A 14 28.99 -39.20 10.61
CA GLU A 14 29.00 -39.97 9.36
C GLU A 14 29.03 -39.07 8.12
N LYS A 15 28.25 -37.99 8.15
CA LYS A 15 28.26 -36.93 7.14
C LYS A 15 27.74 -35.62 7.75
N VAL A 16 28.00 -34.51 7.08
CA VAL A 16 27.35 -33.23 7.40
C VAL A 16 26.34 -32.95 6.29
N SER A 17 25.12 -32.59 6.64
CA SER A 17 24.10 -32.23 5.66
C SER A 17 24.57 -31.01 4.84
N ARG A 18 24.27 -31.01 3.55
CA ARG A 18 24.78 -30.00 2.60
C ARG A 18 24.13 -28.66 2.83
N HIS A 19 22.81 -28.63 3.02
CA HIS A 19 22.03 -27.41 3.14
C HIS A 19 21.94 -26.94 4.58
N LEU A 20 21.40 -27.78 5.47
CA LEU A 20 21.21 -27.43 6.90
C LEU A 20 22.52 -27.33 7.70
N LYS A 21 23.65 -27.79 7.15
CA LYS A 21 24.98 -27.85 7.81
C LYS A 21 24.96 -28.60 9.15
N LEU A 22 24.05 -29.55 9.31
CA LEU A 22 23.90 -30.33 10.55
C LEU A 22 24.75 -31.60 10.51
N PRO A 23 25.45 -31.96 11.60
CA PRO A 23 26.15 -33.23 11.70
C PRO A 23 25.15 -34.38 11.76
N VAL A 24 25.26 -35.31 10.82
CA VAL A 24 24.52 -36.58 10.81
C VAL A 24 25.41 -37.62 11.48
N TRP A 25 25.07 -37.93 12.72
CA TRP A 25 25.78 -38.93 13.53
C TRP A 25 25.53 -40.35 13.00
N LYS A 26 26.57 -41.16 13.04
CA LYS A 26 26.52 -42.57 12.62
C LYS A 26 25.49 -43.34 13.44
N SER A 27 24.58 -44.08 12.80
CA SER A 27 23.62 -44.88 13.55
C SER A 27 24.31 -46.08 14.23
N TYR A 28 23.94 -46.38 15.48
CA TYR A 28 24.40 -47.60 16.17
C TYR A 28 23.92 -48.87 15.45
N CYS A 29 22.69 -48.84 14.92
CA CYS A 29 22.12 -49.92 14.15
C CYS A 29 22.82 -50.02 12.78
N LYS A 30 23.37 -51.19 12.46
CA LYS A 30 24.05 -51.49 11.20
C LYS A 30 23.06 -52.04 10.16
N GLY A 31 23.50 -52.13 8.89
CA GLY A 31 22.70 -52.71 7.81
C GLY A 31 21.68 -51.73 7.22
N ASP A 32 20.49 -52.23 6.91
CA ASP A 32 19.48 -51.47 6.14
C ASP A 32 18.93 -50.26 6.88
N PHE A 33 18.91 -50.29 8.22
CA PHE A 33 18.53 -49.11 9.01
C PHE A 33 19.47 -47.92 8.79
N ARG A 34 20.78 -48.17 8.68
CA ARG A 34 21.76 -47.09 8.45
C ARG A 34 21.63 -46.49 7.06
N LYS A 35 21.30 -47.31 6.06
CA LYS A 35 20.98 -46.82 4.71
C LYS A 35 19.73 -45.96 4.75
N TRP A 36 18.65 -46.47 5.33
CA TRP A 36 17.39 -45.76 5.54
C TRP A 36 17.58 -44.42 6.27
N TRP A 37 18.35 -44.39 7.36
CA TRP A 37 18.64 -43.18 8.13
C TRP A 37 19.34 -42.11 7.30
N ASN A 38 20.36 -42.51 6.54
CA ASN A 38 21.09 -41.59 5.67
C ASN A 38 20.22 -41.05 4.54
N GLU A 39 19.38 -41.89 3.92
CA GLU A 39 18.43 -41.50 2.89
C GLU A 39 17.39 -40.50 3.41
N TRP A 40 16.88 -40.69 4.62
CA TRP A 40 15.93 -39.76 5.24
C TRP A 40 16.55 -38.40 5.54
N TRP A 41 17.80 -38.37 6.03
CA TRP A 41 18.50 -37.10 6.21
C TRP A 41 18.72 -36.36 4.88
N ASP A 42 19.04 -37.08 3.80
CA ASP A 42 19.14 -36.46 2.47
C ASP A 42 17.79 -35.89 2.01
N LYS A 43 16.68 -36.59 2.26
CA LYS A 43 15.33 -36.07 1.97
C LYS A 43 14.98 -34.82 2.78
N ILE A 44 15.34 -34.78 4.06
CA ILE A 44 15.12 -33.61 4.92
C ILE A 44 15.94 -32.41 4.42
N ASP A 45 17.19 -32.64 4.02
CA ASP A 45 18.08 -31.59 3.51
C ASP A 45 17.56 -31.01 2.18
N ILE A 46 17.11 -31.88 1.25
CA ILE A 46 16.46 -31.48 -0.01
C ILE A 46 15.14 -30.73 0.25
N PHE A 47 14.37 -31.15 1.26
CA PHE A 47 13.11 -30.50 1.61
C PHE A 47 13.34 -29.08 2.15
N ALA A 48 14.37 -28.89 2.99
CA ALA A 48 14.75 -27.57 3.49
C ALA A 48 15.16 -26.62 2.35
N GLU A 49 15.98 -27.10 1.41
CA GLU A 49 16.39 -26.35 0.21
C GLU A 49 15.18 -25.89 -0.61
N LYS A 50 14.21 -26.78 -0.86
CA LYS A 50 12.97 -26.45 -1.58
C LYS A 50 12.06 -25.46 -0.86
N ILE A 51 12.02 -25.48 0.47
CA ILE A 51 11.25 -24.49 1.23
C ILE A 51 11.85 -23.11 1.02
N GLU A 52 13.17 -22.97 1.16
CA GLU A 52 13.85 -21.69 0.96
C GLU A 52 13.67 -21.16 -0.46
N GLU A 53 13.82 -22.02 -1.48
CA GLU A 53 13.57 -21.66 -2.88
C GLU A 53 12.13 -21.15 -3.09
N ASN A 54 11.13 -21.85 -2.53
CA ASN A 54 9.74 -21.42 -2.64
C ASN A 54 9.46 -20.10 -1.91
N VAL A 55 10.10 -19.87 -0.76
CA VAL A 55 10.00 -18.59 -0.04
C VAL A 55 10.60 -17.45 -0.87
N GLU A 56 11.76 -17.67 -1.49
CA GLU A 56 12.42 -16.69 -2.38
C GLU A 56 11.55 -16.39 -3.63
N ASN A 57 10.90 -17.42 -4.19
CA ASN A 57 9.99 -17.29 -5.33
C ASN A 57 8.72 -16.50 -4.96
N VAL A 58 8.09 -16.80 -3.82
CA VAL A 58 6.94 -16.03 -3.31
C VAL A 58 7.34 -14.58 -3.05
N PHE A 59 8.51 -14.36 -2.47
CA PHE A 59 9.06 -13.03 -2.25
C PHE A 59 9.24 -12.28 -3.58
N THR A 60 9.70 -12.96 -4.63
CA THR A 60 9.87 -12.39 -5.98
C THR A 60 8.55 -12.09 -6.67
N LEU A 61 7.54 -12.95 -6.54
CA LEU A 61 6.17 -12.69 -7.02
C LEU A 61 5.54 -11.47 -6.35
N LEU A 62 5.75 -11.31 -5.03
CA LEU A 62 5.31 -10.12 -4.29
C LEU A 62 6.01 -8.84 -4.78
N LYS A 63 7.29 -8.89 -5.17
CA LYS A 63 7.98 -7.76 -5.82
C LYS A 63 7.33 -7.35 -7.13
N GLY A 64 6.92 -8.33 -7.96
CA GLY A 64 6.27 -8.08 -9.25
C GLY A 64 4.92 -7.36 -9.10
N ASN A 65 4.10 -7.77 -8.13
CA ASN A 65 2.78 -7.17 -7.89
C ASN A 65 2.84 -5.77 -7.25
N THR A 66 3.96 -5.40 -6.62
CA THR A 66 4.15 -4.09 -5.98
C THR A 66 4.77 -3.04 -6.92
N GLY A 67 5.10 -3.39 -8.17
CA GLY A 67 5.70 -2.47 -9.13
C GLY A 67 7.16 -2.10 -8.81
N ILE A 68 7.82 -2.86 -7.94
CA ILE A 68 9.18 -2.61 -7.49
C ILE A 68 10.16 -3.23 -8.49
N THR A 69 10.98 -2.39 -9.15
CA THR A 69 11.98 -2.82 -10.16
C THR A 69 13.26 -3.40 -9.54
N GLN A 70 13.60 -3.02 -8.31
CA GLN A 70 14.73 -3.55 -7.55
C GLN A 70 14.40 -3.58 -6.06
N VAL A 71 14.83 -4.64 -5.37
CA VAL A 71 14.79 -4.71 -3.90
C VAL A 71 15.82 -3.74 -3.37
N LYS A 72 15.35 -2.69 -2.70
CA LYS A 72 16.20 -1.77 -1.96
C LYS A 72 16.27 -2.23 -0.52
N ASN A 73 17.45 -2.22 0.07
CA ASN A 73 17.64 -2.63 1.46
C ASN A 73 17.95 -1.41 2.33
N ILE A 74 17.53 -1.44 3.59
CA ILE A 74 17.78 -0.31 4.50
C ILE A 74 19.28 -0.19 4.77
N GLU A 75 19.98 -1.31 4.89
CA GLU A 75 21.39 -1.39 5.25
C GLU A 75 22.36 -0.95 4.16
N GLU A 76 21.88 -0.77 2.92
CA GLU A 76 22.68 -0.26 1.81
C GLU A 76 23.10 1.19 2.09
N LEU A 77 24.37 1.54 1.88
CA LEU A 77 24.82 2.92 2.02
C LEU A 77 24.17 3.82 0.96
N GLY A 78 23.72 5.01 1.37
CA GLY A 78 23.17 6.03 0.48
C GLY A 78 21.79 6.53 0.89
N THR A 79 21.32 7.56 0.17
CA THR A 79 20.07 8.24 0.45
C THR A 79 18.85 7.36 0.16
N LYS A 80 17.97 7.24 1.16
CA LYS A 80 16.67 6.57 1.12
C LYS A 80 15.62 7.60 0.77
N ILE A 81 14.91 7.39 -0.33
CA ILE A 81 13.95 8.36 -0.88
C ILE A 81 12.60 8.19 -0.18
N LYS A 82 11.99 9.30 0.24
CA LYS A 82 10.62 9.32 0.76
C LYS A 82 9.65 8.68 -0.23
N GLY A 83 8.76 7.82 0.27
CA GLY A 83 7.72 7.14 -0.51
C GLY A 83 8.15 5.79 -1.09
N GLU A 84 9.43 5.42 -0.99
CA GLU A 84 9.91 4.11 -1.44
C GLU A 84 9.94 3.07 -0.31
N ILE A 85 9.83 1.80 -0.70
CA ILE A 85 9.89 0.66 0.22
C ILE A 85 11.31 0.08 0.24
N TYR A 86 11.82 -0.15 1.45
CA TYR A 86 13.11 -0.74 1.74
C TYR A 86 12.94 -1.97 2.64
N TRP A 87 13.70 -3.02 2.39
CA TRP A 87 13.67 -4.24 3.19
C TRP A 87 14.73 -4.21 4.30
N ASP A 88 14.32 -4.63 5.50
CA ASP A 88 15.23 -4.92 6.60
C ASP A 88 15.68 -6.39 6.50
N ASN A 89 16.94 -6.59 6.13
CA ASN A 89 17.57 -7.91 6.04
C ASN A 89 18.19 -8.36 7.35
N SER A 90 18.28 -7.47 8.35
CA SER A 90 18.82 -7.81 9.67
C SER A 90 17.88 -8.68 10.51
N VAL A 91 16.61 -8.77 10.12
CA VAL A 91 15.56 -9.54 10.81
C VAL A 91 15.01 -10.69 9.97
N THR A 92 14.61 -11.77 10.65
CA THR A 92 13.92 -12.93 10.05
C THR A 92 12.59 -13.14 10.76
N PRO A 93 11.44 -13.08 10.05
CA PRO A 93 11.29 -12.85 8.61
C PRO A 93 11.64 -11.42 8.20
N LYS A 94 12.10 -11.24 6.96
CA LYS A 94 12.41 -9.93 6.39
C LYS A 94 11.18 -9.04 6.40
N VAL A 95 11.33 -7.81 6.90
CA VAL A 95 10.20 -6.86 7.05
C VAL A 95 10.36 -5.72 6.05
N PRO A 96 9.32 -5.37 5.28
CA PRO A 96 9.35 -4.20 4.41
C PRO A 96 9.00 -2.95 5.22
N TYR A 97 9.73 -1.86 4.97
CA TYR A 97 9.50 -0.55 5.56
C TYR A 97 9.33 0.50 4.47
N LEU A 98 8.35 1.38 4.66
CA LEU A 98 8.18 2.57 3.84
C LEU A 98 9.01 3.71 4.43
N CYS A 99 9.83 4.35 3.61
CA CYS A 99 10.54 5.58 3.99
C CYS A 99 9.57 6.76 4.01
N VAL A 100 9.31 7.34 5.19
CA VAL A 100 8.38 8.48 5.33
C VAL A 100 9.08 9.83 5.23
N LYS A 101 10.42 9.85 5.36
CA LYS A 101 11.25 11.05 5.23
C LYS A 101 12.59 10.69 4.61
N THR A 102 13.00 11.42 3.58
CA THR A 102 14.30 11.21 2.93
C THR A 102 15.42 11.27 3.96
N THR A 103 16.21 10.20 4.04
CA THR A 103 17.22 9.98 5.09
C THR A 103 18.41 9.18 4.57
N GLU A 104 19.49 9.11 5.34
CA GLU A 104 20.65 8.22 5.08
C GLU A 104 20.76 7.10 6.13
N ASP A 105 19.71 6.95 6.94
CA ASP A 105 19.65 5.91 7.96
C ASP A 105 19.79 4.52 7.34
N ILE A 106 20.62 3.70 7.98
CA ILE A 106 20.91 2.32 7.58
C ILE A 106 20.23 1.28 8.47
N THR A 107 19.33 1.73 9.34
CA THR A 107 18.47 0.90 10.20
C THR A 107 17.07 1.51 10.29
N PRO A 108 16.04 0.74 10.68
CA PRO A 108 14.71 1.29 10.88
C PRO A 108 14.69 2.29 12.05
N THR A 109 14.58 3.58 11.72
CA THR A 109 14.38 4.68 12.67
C THR A 109 12.95 5.24 12.56
N SER A 110 12.67 6.37 13.21
CA SER A 110 11.43 7.13 13.04
C SER A 110 11.19 7.65 11.60
N ASN A 111 12.20 7.57 10.72
CA ASN A 111 12.07 7.90 9.30
C ASN A 111 11.45 6.76 8.47
N PHE A 112 11.15 5.62 9.09
CA PHE A 112 10.53 4.45 8.48
C PHE A 112 9.29 3.98 9.24
N ILE A 113 8.32 3.43 8.51
CA ILE A 113 7.16 2.72 9.08
C ILE A 113 7.04 1.35 8.43
N THR A 114 6.51 0.35 9.12
CA THR A 114 6.30 -0.98 8.51
C THR A 114 5.32 -0.85 7.34
N ALA A 115 5.67 -1.41 6.18
CA ALA A 115 4.85 -1.36 4.96
C ALA A 115 3.77 -2.44 4.99
N ASP A 116 2.96 -2.45 6.05
CA ASP A 116 1.78 -3.29 6.18
C ASP A 116 0.51 -2.56 5.70
N ASN A 117 -0.55 -3.32 5.43
CA ASN A 117 -1.80 -2.76 4.92
C ASN A 117 -2.39 -1.67 5.84
N LYS A 118 -2.12 -1.75 7.15
CA LYS A 118 -2.65 -0.78 8.12
C LYS A 118 -1.89 0.55 8.01
N ASN A 119 -0.57 0.52 7.94
CA ASN A 119 0.27 1.72 7.87
C ASN A 119 0.27 2.36 6.48
N LEU A 120 0.25 1.53 5.42
CA LEU A 120 0.05 2.00 4.05
C LEU A 120 -1.30 2.71 3.87
N ALA A 121 -2.33 2.27 4.63
CA ALA A 121 -3.63 2.92 4.63
C ALA A 121 -3.72 4.14 5.56
N LYS A 122 -2.93 4.19 6.65
CA LYS A 122 -3.08 5.20 7.72
C LYS A 122 -2.28 6.48 7.50
N ASP A 123 -1.04 6.41 7.02
CA ASP A 123 -0.10 7.53 7.24
C ASP A 123 0.47 8.18 5.98
N VAL A 124 0.14 7.72 4.77
CA VAL A 124 0.93 8.15 3.59
C VAL A 124 0.23 9.14 2.68
N TYR A 125 -1.09 9.14 2.50
CA TYR A 125 -1.68 10.01 1.45
C TYR A 125 -3.13 10.46 1.68
N GLU A 126 -3.59 10.59 2.93
CA GLU A 126 -4.92 11.19 3.16
C GLU A 126 -4.86 12.72 3.28
N GLU A 127 -4.95 13.40 2.14
CA GLU A 127 -5.14 14.85 2.10
C GLU A 127 -6.64 15.14 1.98
N THR A 128 -7.15 16.05 2.82
CA THR A 128 -8.54 16.49 2.77
C THR A 128 -8.61 17.98 2.41
N PHE A 129 -9.55 18.33 1.54
CA PHE A 129 -9.79 19.69 1.12
C PHE A 129 -11.30 19.93 1.00
N LEU A 130 -11.76 21.11 1.40
CA LEU A 130 -13.19 21.43 1.46
C LEU A 130 -13.49 22.74 0.72
N ILE A 131 -14.59 22.76 -0.03
CA ILE A 131 -15.14 23.96 -0.68
C ILE A 131 -16.60 24.11 -0.29
N GLU A 132 -16.96 25.31 0.17
CA GLU A 132 -18.36 25.72 0.39
C GLU A 132 -18.78 26.69 -0.71
N ILE A 133 -19.82 26.32 -1.47
CA ILE A 133 -20.29 27.04 -2.64
C ILE A 133 -21.65 27.68 -2.33
N GLY A 134 -21.77 28.97 -2.62
CA GLY A 134 -23.00 29.76 -2.45
C GLY A 134 -23.02 30.59 -1.15
N ASN A 135 -23.92 31.57 -1.10
CA ASN A 135 -24.18 32.37 0.11
C ASN A 135 -25.70 32.61 0.27
N PRO A 136 -26.40 31.93 1.22
CA PRO A 136 -25.87 30.93 2.16
C PRO A 136 -25.36 29.66 1.44
N VAL A 137 -24.54 28.84 2.11
CA VAL A 137 -23.94 27.63 1.51
C VAL A 137 -25.01 26.69 0.97
N GLN A 138 -24.95 26.42 -0.34
CA GLN A 138 -25.85 25.54 -1.08
C GLN A 138 -25.21 24.18 -1.35
N HIS A 139 -23.91 24.15 -1.64
CA HIS A 139 -23.14 22.93 -1.83
C HIS A 139 -21.85 22.93 -1.02
N GLU A 140 -21.53 21.80 -0.41
CA GLU A 140 -20.28 21.57 0.28
C GLU A 140 -19.60 20.36 -0.37
N LEU A 141 -18.40 20.58 -0.91
CA LEU A 141 -17.58 19.56 -1.55
C LEU A 141 -16.42 19.22 -0.63
N THR A 142 -16.37 17.97 -0.16
CA THR A 142 -15.23 17.44 0.58
C THR A 142 -14.46 16.48 -0.31
N PHE A 143 -13.21 16.82 -0.58
CA PHE A 143 -12.26 16.02 -1.34
C PHE A 143 -11.39 15.24 -0.37
N ARG A 144 -11.30 13.93 -0.59
CA ARG A 144 -10.41 13.03 0.13
C ARG A 144 -9.52 12.34 -0.87
N LYS A 145 -8.23 12.64 -0.83
CA LYS A 145 -7.23 11.98 -1.65
C LYS A 145 -6.69 10.78 -0.89
N VAL A 146 -6.47 9.66 -1.57
CA VAL A 146 -5.75 8.48 -1.08
C VAL A 146 -4.88 7.99 -2.23
N GLY A 147 -3.58 8.28 -2.16
CA GLY A 147 -2.64 8.06 -3.25
C GLY A 147 -3.03 8.85 -4.51
N LYS A 148 -3.29 8.15 -5.61
CA LYS A 148 -3.80 8.76 -6.85
C LYS A 148 -5.33 8.87 -6.89
N VAL A 149 -6.05 8.24 -5.97
CA VAL A 149 -7.51 8.23 -5.97
C VAL A 149 -8.03 9.46 -5.23
N ILE A 150 -8.98 10.17 -5.81
CA ILE A 150 -9.70 11.27 -5.15
C ILE A 150 -11.16 10.86 -5.06
N ILE A 151 -11.68 10.88 -3.84
CA ILE A 151 -13.08 10.65 -3.49
C ILE A 151 -13.68 12.01 -3.19
N VAL A 152 -14.79 12.34 -3.84
CA VAL A 152 -15.51 13.58 -3.56
C VAL A 152 -16.86 13.29 -2.95
N PHE A 153 -17.12 13.91 -1.81
CA PHE A 153 -18.41 13.95 -1.15
C PHE A 153 -19.05 15.30 -1.47
N CYS A 154 -20.24 15.27 -2.07
CA CYS A 154 -21.02 16.47 -2.34
C CYS A 154 -22.24 16.46 -1.45
N ASN A 155 -22.31 17.41 -0.53
CA ASN A 155 -23.44 17.64 0.33
C ASN A 155 -24.24 18.84 -0.21
N THR A 156 -25.49 18.60 -0.59
CA THR A 156 -26.41 19.64 -1.07
C THR A 156 -27.37 20.05 0.04
N ARG A 157 -27.43 21.36 0.31
CA ARG A 157 -28.35 21.99 1.25
C ARG A 157 -29.53 22.66 0.52
N GLY A 158 -29.77 22.30 -0.73
CA GLY A 158 -30.82 22.90 -1.55
C GLY A 158 -30.41 24.23 -2.20
N GLY A 159 -31.27 24.74 -3.08
CA GLY A 159 -30.97 25.88 -3.95
C GLY A 159 -30.34 25.47 -5.29
N SER A 160 -30.47 26.34 -6.30
CA SER A 160 -29.93 26.14 -7.65
C SER A 160 -28.70 27.02 -7.86
N ILE A 161 -27.68 26.46 -8.50
CA ILE A 161 -26.50 27.20 -8.96
C ILE A 161 -26.24 26.80 -10.41
N ASN A 162 -26.47 27.73 -11.33
CA ASN A 162 -26.18 27.56 -12.75
C ASN A 162 -25.16 28.60 -13.21
N ALA A 163 -23.91 28.44 -12.78
CA ALA A 163 -22.87 29.43 -12.95
C ALA A 163 -21.47 28.82 -13.10
N VAL A 164 -20.56 29.60 -13.67
CA VAL A 164 -19.11 29.36 -13.54
C VAL A 164 -18.69 29.88 -12.18
N LEU A 165 -17.89 29.09 -11.45
CA LEU A 165 -17.55 29.32 -10.04
C LEU A 165 -16.09 29.79 -9.93
N ASP A 166 -15.77 30.91 -10.58
CA ASP A 166 -14.39 31.39 -10.76
C ASP A 166 -13.65 31.75 -9.47
N THR A 167 -14.38 31.98 -8.36
CA THR A 167 -13.81 32.24 -7.04
C THR A 167 -13.28 30.99 -6.35
N TYR A 168 -13.64 29.80 -6.84
CA TYR A 168 -13.30 28.53 -6.21
C TYR A 168 -12.34 27.76 -7.10
N VAL A 169 -11.14 27.49 -6.58
CA VAL A 169 -10.09 26.78 -7.32
C VAL A 169 -9.70 25.54 -6.55
N VAL A 170 -9.78 24.39 -7.21
CA VAL A 170 -9.29 23.11 -6.67
C VAL A 170 -7.75 23.14 -6.66
N PRO A 171 -7.10 22.87 -5.52
CA PRO A 171 -5.65 22.80 -5.42
C PRO A 171 -5.06 21.77 -6.39
N GLU A 172 -3.84 22.03 -6.87
CA GLU A 172 -3.21 21.27 -7.96
C GLU A 172 -3.16 19.76 -7.71
N ASN A 173 -2.85 19.35 -6.48
CA ASN A 173 -2.80 17.97 -6.02
C ASN A 173 -4.15 17.24 -6.04
N PHE A 174 -5.28 17.97 -6.13
CA PHE A 174 -6.64 17.44 -6.22
C PHE A 174 -7.25 17.55 -7.63
N ARG A 175 -6.52 18.06 -8.63
CA ARG A 175 -7.09 18.26 -9.97
C ARG A 175 -7.22 16.94 -10.74
N PRO A 176 -8.32 16.74 -11.49
CA PRO A 176 -8.46 15.59 -12.38
C PRO A 176 -7.65 15.77 -13.68
N SER A 177 -7.35 14.66 -14.37
CA SER A 177 -6.67 14.69 -15.69
C SER A 177 -7.59 15.11 -16.84
N ALA A 178 -8.89 14.97 -16.64
CA ALA A 178 -9.93 15.32 -17.59
C ALA A 178 -11.11 15.96 -16.87
N ASN A 179 -12.00 16.60 -17.64
CA ASN A 179 -13.24 17.13 -17.09
C ASN A 179 -14.00 16.04 -16.34
N THR A 180 -14.28 16.29 -15.07
CA THR A 180 -14.94 15.36 -14.15
C THR A 180 -16.26 15.98 -13.69
N TYR A 181 -17.31 15.17 -13.53
CA TYR A 181 -18.69 15.66 -13.35
C TYR A 181 -19.35 14.99 -12.15
N ILE A 182 -19.50 15.76 -11.07
CA ILE A 182 -20.08 15.33 -9.81
C ILE A 182 -21.58 15.59 -9.90
N THR A 183 -22.38 14.54 -10.05
CA THR A 183 -23.84 14.65 -9.95
C THR A 183 -24.27 14.75 -8.50
N TYR A 184 -25.37 15.44 -8.22
CA TYR A 184 -25.91 15.56 -6.87
C TYR A 184 -27.44 15.45 -6.87
N SER A 185 -28.00 15.15 -5.70
CA SER A 185 -29.42 14.87 -5.56
C SER A 185 -30.29 16.11 -5.76
N CYS A 186 -31.42 15.89 -6.43
CA CYS A 186 -32.46 16.86 -6.70
C CYS A 186 -33.81 16.14 -6.82
N ILE A 187 -34.92 16.90 -6.88
CA ILE A 187 -36.27 16.35 -7.03
C ILE A 187 -36.46 15.70 -8.40
N SER A 188 -35.96 16.34 -9.45
CA SER A 188 -36.00 15.85 -10.83
C SER A 188 -34.84 16.42 -11.62
N GLY A 189 -34.45 15.79 -12.74
CA GLY A 189 -33.34 16.24 -13.59
C GLY A 189 -31.98 15.67 -13.18
N ASN A 190 -30.90 16.16 -13.80
CA ASN A 190 -29.54 15.61 -13.66
C ASN A 190 -28.52 16.74 -13.47
N PRO A 191 -28.49 17.41 -12.31
CA PRO A 191 -27.60 18.51 -12.08
C PRO A 191 -26.18 17.99 -11.79
N TYR A 192 -25.17 18.81 -12.09
CA TYR A 192 -23.78 18.45 -11.84
C TYR A 192 -22.88 19.65 -11.56
N ILE A 193 -21.81 19.39 -10.80
CA ILE A 193 -20.64 20.26 -10.70
C ILE A 193 -19.53 19.66 -11.55
N LYS A 194 -19.06 20.43 -12.52
CA LYS A 194 -17.91 20.09 -13.35
C LYS A 194 -16.63 20.61 -12.69
N ILE A 195 -15.61 19.75 -12.65
CA ILE A 195 -14.24 20.08 -12.28
C ILE A 195 -13.35 19.97 -13.52
N GLY A 196 -12.73 21.09 -13.90
CA GLY A 196 -11.76 21.13 -15.00
C GLY A 196 -10.36 20.67 -14.56
N PRO A 197 -9.50 20.23 -15.51
CA PRO A 197 -8.09 19.94 -15.23
C PRO A 197 -7.30 21.17 -14.74
N ASP A 198 -7.79 22.37 -15.03
CA ASP A 198 -7.27 23.65 -14.51
C ASP A 198 -7.71 23.93 -13.06
N GLY A 199 -8.52 23.06 -12.47
CA GLY A 199 -9.07 23.20 -11.12
C GLY A 199 -10.26 24.14 -11.03
N LYS A 200 -10.75 24.68 -12.16
CA LYS A 200 -11.94 25.54 -12.16
C LYS A 200 -13.22 24.72 -12.02
N LEU A 201 -14.20 25.33 -11.37
CA LEU A 201 -15.50 24.73 -11.11
C LEU A 201 -16.60 25.42 -11.91
N SER A 202 -17.61 24.65 -12.32
CA SER A 202 -18.86 25.20 -12.84
C SER A 202 -20.02 24.30 -12.47
N SER A 203 -21.16 24.89 -12.12
CA SER A 203 -22.38 24.15 -11.78
C SER A 203 -23.43 24.32 -12.87
N ARG A 204 -24.15 23.23 -13.17
CA ARG A 204 -25.27 23.20 -14.11
C ARG A 204 -26.42 22.43 -13.51
N ASP A 205 -27.58 23.09 -13.42
CA ASP A 205 -28.80 22.41 -12.97
C ASP A 205 -29.32 21.41 -14.02
N ASN A 206 -29.08 21.66 -15.31
CA ASN A 206 -29.43 20.74 -16.40
C ASN A 206 -30.90 20.28 -16.34
N GLY A 207 -31.82 21.25 -16.21
CA GLY A 207 -33.26 20.98 -16.10
C GLY A 207 -33.69 20.44 -14.74
N ALA A 208 -32.83 20.55 -13.70
CA ALA A 208 -33.15 20.03 -12.39
C ALA A 208 -34.09 20.92 -11.58
N THR A 209 -34.96 20.26 -10.81
CA THR A 209 -35.78 20.88 -9.77
C THR A 209 -35.11 20.61 -8.43
N MET A 210 -34.65 21.66 -7.75
CA MET A 210 -33.89 21.53 -6.50
C MET A 210 -34.80 21.44 -5.28
N HIS A 211 -34.32 20.79 -4.21
CA HIS A 211 -35.00 20.82 -2.91
C HIS A 211 -35.08 22.27 -2.40
N THR A 212 -36.27 22.66 -1.95
CA THR A 212 -36.59 24.02 -1.49
C THR A 212 -36.26 24.26 -0.01
N LEU A 213 -36.02 23.20 0.78
CA LEU A 213 -35.69 23.28 2.20
C LEU A 213 -34.28 22.75 2.46
N GLN A 214 -33.52 23.48 3.28
CA GLN A 214 -32.14 23.16 3.69
C GLN A 214 -32.03 21.98 4.66
N SER A 215 -33.04 21.11 4.72
CA SER A 215 -33.07 20.00 5.67
C SER A 215 -32.76 18.68 4.96
N THR A 216 -31.81 17.95 5.54
CA THR A 216 -31.37 16.57 5.23
C THR A 216 -30.37 16.39 4.08
N THR A 217 -29.12 16.69 4.46
CA THR A 217 -27.86 16.09 4.06
C THR A 217 -28.00 14.78 3.28
N SER A 218 -27.91 14.86 1.96
CA SER A 218 -27.77 13.70 1.08
C SER A 218 -26.29 13.36 0.97
N TYR A 219 -25.81 12.36 1.72
CA TYR A 219 -24.44 11.86 1.61
C TYR A 219 -24.36 10.83 0.48
N PHE A 220 -23.79 11.24 -0.64
CA PHE A 220 -23.45 10.30 -1.70
C PHE A 220 -21.96 10.41 -2.00
N ILE A 221 -21.30 9.25 -2.12
CA ILE A 221 -20.05 9.15 -2.88
C ILE A 221 -20.46 9.45 -4.31
N THR A 222 -20.19 10.66 -4.75
CA THR A 222 -20.71 11.17 -6.03
C THR A 222 -19.74 10.90 -7.16
N GLN A 223 -18.43 10.86 -6.87
CA GLN A 223 -17.44 10.45 -7.85
C GLN A 223 -16.10 10.02 -7.26
N VAL A 224 -15.43 9.11 -7.97
CA VAL A 224 -14.05 8.71 -7.75
C VAL A 224 -13.27 8.94 -9.04
N TYR A 225 -12.14 9.65 -8.97
CA TYR A 225 -11.26 9.88 -10.14
C TYR A 225 -9.77 9.81 -9.76
N ILE A 226 -8.91 9.73 -10.79
CA ILE A 226 -7.45 9.63 -10.63
C ILE A 226 -6.81 11.02 -10.79
N SER A 227 -6.03 11.44 -9.79
CA SER A 227 -5.19 12.65 -9.79
C SER A 227 -4.06 12.56 -10.83
N VAL A 228 -3.72 13.69 -11.45
CA VAL A 228 -2.67 13.79 -12.49
C VAL A 228 -1.26 13.71 -11.92
N ASN A 229 -1.07 14.13 -10.68
CA ASN A 229 0.27 14.34 -10.14
C ASN A 229 0.92 13.02 -9.75
N ASN A 230 2.22 12.90 -10.06
CA ASN A 230 3.04 11.79 -9.58
C ASN A 230 3.32 11.96 -8.08
N ILE A 231 3.43 10.82 -7.40
CA ILE A 231 3.86 10.70 -6.02
C ILE A 231 5.29 11.23 -5.89
#